data_AF-A0A1D2MPX8-F1
#
_entry.id   AF-A0A1D2MPX8-F1
#
_cell.length_a   1.000
_cell.length_b   1.000
_cell.length_c   1.000
_cell.angle_alpha   90.00
_cell.angle_beta   90.00
_cell.angle_gamma   90.00
#
_symmetry.space_group_name_H-M   'P 1'
#
loop_
_entity.id
_entity.type
_entity.pdbx_description
1 polymer ?
#
loop_
_entity_poly.entity_id
_entity_poly.type
_entity_poly.pdbx_seq_one_letter_code
_entity_poly.pdbx_strand_id
1 'polypeptide(L)'
;LGAFVTNTIGSTWANPLEDISTIFSPQNFPGVPEENVFKLLVQIFGFVPEQAQSQWQHSTRKGQAYREIQGKGQTMFSWLFNVVKTQQNHEVVVEALKAMNSWMKMICICEWPDLSQFIDILVVYCASSVNTQNDRLTELTLEIISGIIGDPNAHQYPSVILNILEKILPLEAALDVVLQKEDAELATSFYGMYVALADCHSKLVVDVCDPENTYNTSNPRNRENCLTLINILLKCTGSPGIYPVDELVSSITISVWYSFVVSKSVYKAK
;
A
#
# COMPACT_ATOMS: atom_id res chain seq x y z
N LEU A 1 -15.58 -12.67 -16.05
CA LEU A 1 -16.09 -11.29 -16.31
C LEU A 1 -14.95 -10.28 -16.47
N GLY A 2 -13.99 -10.18 -15.55
CA GLY A 2 -12.84 -9.25 -15.68
C GLY A 2 -12.10 -9.35 -17.03
N ALA A 3 -11.77 -10.57 -17.48
CA ALA A 3 -11.17 -10.79 -18.80
C ALA A 3 -12.08 -10.41 -19.98
N PHE A 4 -13.40 -10.41 -19.81
CA PHE A 4 -14.32 -9.97 -20.86
C PHE A 4 -14.30 -8.44 -20.93
N VAL A 5 -14.39 -7.76 -19.77
CA VAL A 5 -14.25 -6.30 -19.65
C VAL A 5 -12.97 -5.81 -20.31
N THR A 6 -11.82 -6.40 -20.00
CA THR A 6 -10.51 -5.98 -20.56
C THR A 6 -10.42 -6.15 -22.08
N ASN A 7 -11.17 -7.09 -22.67
CA ASN A 7 -11.14 -7.37 -24.10
C ASN A 7 -12.17 -6.55 -24.90
N THR A 8 -13.22 -6.04 -24.25
CA THR A 8 -14.31 -5.33 -24.93
C THR A 8 -14.35 -3.83 -24.65
N ILE A 9 -13.72 -3.37 -23.57
CA ILE A 9 -13.69 -1.95 -23.22
C ILE A 9 -13.06 -1.12 -24.36
N GLY A 10 -13.68 0.01 -24.69
CA GLY A 10 -13.21 0.91 -25.75
C GLY A 10 -13.46 0.45 -27.18
N SER A 11 -14.08 -0.71 -27.34
CA SER A 11 -14.45 -1.25 -28.66
C SER A 11 -15.94 -1.56 -28.70
N THR A 12 -16.33 -2.77 -28.29
CA THR A 12 -17.71 -3.24 -28.32
C THR A 12 -18.51 -2.87 -27.07
N TRP A 13 -17.83 -2.58 -25.96
CA TRP A 13 -18.46 -2.25 -24.69
C TRP A 13 -17.95 -0.90 -24.15
N ALA A 14 -18.77 0.15 -24.26
CA ALA A 14 -18.36 1.51 -23.93
C ALA A 14 -18.17 1.74 -22.42
N ASN A 15 -19.12 1.31 -21.58
CA ASN A 15 -19.11 1.59 -20.14
C ASN A 15 -19.28 0.33 -19.26
N PRO A 16 -18.37 -0.65 -19.37
CA PRO A 16 -18.51 -1.93 -18.67
C PRO A 16 -18.59 -1.81 -17.14
N LEU A 17 -17.86 -0.88 -16.53
CA LEU A 17 -17.86 -0.72 -15.07
C LEU A 17 -19.22 -0.19 -14.55
N GLU A 18 -19.85 0.74 -15.27
CA GLU A 18 -21.16 1.29 -14.92
C GLU A 18 -22.28 0.27 -15.15
N ASP A 19 -22.22 -0.44 -16.27
CA ASP A 19 -23.18 -1.48 -16.62
C ASP A 19 -23.12 -2.63 -15.61
N ILE A 20 -21.91 -3.06 -15.22
CA ILE A 20 -21.73 -4.08 -14.17
C ILE A 20 -22.28 -3.59 -12.83
N SER A 21 -22.04 -2.33 -12.44
CA SER A 21 -22.61 -1.77 -11.22
C SER A 21 -24.15 -1.83 -11.23
N THR A 22 -24.75 -1.52 -12.38
CA THR A 22 -26.22 -1.58 -12.55
C THR A 22 -26.74 -3.02 -12.51
N ILE A 23 -26.05 -3.95 -13.18
CA ILE A 23 -26.39 -5.38 -13.16
C ILE A 23 -26.34 -5.90 -11.72
N PHE A 24 -25.28 -5.60 -10.98
CA PHE A 24 -25.05 -6.02 -9.59
C PHE A 24 -25.77 -5.16 -8.55
N SER A 25 -26.94 -4.61 -8.90
CA SER A 25 -27.86 -4.00 -7.94
C SER A 25 -28.60 -5.08 -7.15
N PRO A 26 -28.75 -4.99 -5.81
CA PRO A 26 -29.41 -6.02 -5.01
C PRO A 26 -30.83 -6.38 -5.47
N GLN A 27 -31.55 -5.41 -6.05
CA GLN A 27 -32.89 -5.58 -6.62
C GLN A 27 -32.95 -6.64 -7.73
N ASN A 28 -31.84 -6.90 -8.44
CA ASN A 28 -31.76 -7.86 -9.54
C ASN A 28 -31.49 -9.30 -9.06
N PHE A 29 -31.21 -9.50 -7.77
CA PHE A 29 -30.88 -10.82 -7.19
C PHE A 29 -31.84 -11.17 -6.04
N PRO A 30 -33.12 -11.45 -6.33
CA PRO A 30 -34.10 -11.78 -5.30
C PRO A 30 -33.68 -13.05 -4.55
N GLY A 31 -33.64 -12.97 -3.22
CA GLY A 31 -33.26 -14.08 -2.35
C GLY A 31 -31.76 -14.16 -2.00
N VAL A 32 -30.93 -13.26 -2.54
CA VAL A 32 -29.52 -13.13 -2.13
C VAL A 32 -29.38 -11.94 -1.16
N PRO A 33 -28.69 -12.08 -0.01
CA PRO A 33 -28.40 -10.96 0.87
C PRO A 33 -27.68 -9.83 0.12
N GLU A 34 -28.10 -8.59 0.34
CA GLU A 34 -27.56 -7.42 -0.37
C GLU A 34 -26.03 -7.29 -0.22
N GLU A 35 -25.53 -7.60 0.98
CA GLU A 35 -24.10 -7.61 1.31
C GLU A 35 -23.30 -8.59 0.44
N ASN A 36 -23.88 -9.74 0.10
CA ASN A 36 -23.22 -10.74 -0.74
C ASN A 36 -23.16 -10.30 -2.21
N VAL A 37 -24.23 -9.66 -2.70
CA VAL A 37 -24.25 -9.09 -4.06
C VAL A 37 -23.20 -7.98 -4.15
N PHE A 38 -23.13 -7.14 -3.14
CA PHE A 38 -22.19 -6.04 -3.09
C PHE A 38 -20.73 -6.50 -2.92
N LYS A 39 -20.47 -7.50 -2.08
CA LYS A 39 -19.17 -8.17 -1.97
C LYS A 39 -18.71 -8.73 -3.32
N LEU A 40 -19.61 -9.39 -4.05
CA LEU A 40 -19.31 -9.95 -5.37
C LEU A 40 -18.99 -8.86 -6.39
N LEU A 41 -19.70 -7.72 -6.36
CA LEU A 41 -19.38 -6.55 -7.19
C LEU A 41 -17.97 -6.04 -6.93
N VAL A 42 -17.60 -5.86 -5.65
CA VAL A 42 -16.26 -5.42 -5.26
C VAL A 42 -15.18 -6.41 -5.75
N GLN A 43 -15.43 -7.71 -5.60
CA GLN A 43 -14.53 -8.75 -6.11
C GLN A 43 -14.35 -8.67 -7.62
N ILE A 44 -15.45 -8.54 -8.37
CA ILE A 44 -15.42 -8.40 -9.83
C ILE A 44 -14.56 -7.19 -10.22
N PHE A 45 -14.71 -6.06 -9.54
CA PHE A 45 -13.89 -4.88 -9.79
C PHE A 45 -12.42 -5.06 -9.39
N GLY A 46 -12.13 -5.83 -8.33
CA GLY A 46 -10.75 -6.18 -7.95
C GLY A 46 -10.03 -7.02 -9.01
N PHE A 47 -10.75 -7.92 -9.70
CA PHE A 47 -10.16 -8.75 -10.76
C PHE A 47 -9.84 -8.00 -12.06
N VAL A 48 -10.49 -6.86 -12.33
CA VAL A 48 -10.26 -6.09 -13.57
C VAL A 48 -8.79 -5.67 -13.76
N PRO A 49 -8.13 -4.98 -12.80
CA PRO A 49 -6.73 -4.58 -12.94
C PRO A 49 -5.76 -5.77 -13.02
N GLU A 50 -6.03 -6.88 -12.34
CA GLU A 50 -5.19 -8.08 -12.40
C GLU A 50 -5.22 -8.75 -13.78
N GLN A 51 -6.41 -8.84 -14.37
CA GLN A 51 -6.59 -9.38 -15.72
C GLN A 51 -6.00 -8.44 -16.77
N ALA A 52 -6.10 -7.14 -16.56
CA ALA A 52 -5.45 -6.13 -17.36
C ALA A 52 -3.92 -6.34 -17.39
N GLN A 53 -3.27 -6.41 -16.23
CA GLN A 53 -1.81 -6.51 -16.15
C GLN A 53 -1.26 -7.82 -16.75
N SER A 54 -1.91 -8.95 -16.47
CA SER A 54 -1.49 -10.26 -16.98
C SER A 54 -1.65 -10.39 -18.49
N GLN A 55 -2.71 -9.83 -19.08
CA GLN A 55 -3.00 -10.01 -20.50
C GLN A 55 -2.21 -9.06 -21.41
N TRP A 56 -1.74 -7.93 -20.90
CA TRP A 56 -1.36 -6.79 -21.74
C TRP A 56 0.14 -6.62 -22.00
N GLN A 57 0.97 -7.51 -21.46
CA GLN A 57 2.40 -7.60 -21.77
C GLN A 57 2.71 -7.99 -23.23
N HIS A 58 1.70 -8.36 -24.04
CA HIS A 58 1.92 -9.04 -25.33
C HIS A 58 1.22 -8.46 -26.58
N SER A 59 0.51 -7.31 -26.57
CA SER A 59 0.01 -6.73 -27.86
C SER A 59 -0.34 -5.23 -27.89
N THR A 60 -0.19 -4.60 -29.06
CA THR A 60 -0.37 -3.15 -29.31
C THR A 60 -1.84 -2.69 -29.27
N ARG A 61 -2.79 -3.55 -29.66
CA ARG A 61 -4.24 -3.27 -29.64
C ARG A 61 -4.78 -3.16 -28.21
N LYS A 62 -4.06 -3.72 -27.24
CA LYS A 62 -4.37 -3.69 -25.80
C LYS A 62 -3.99 -2.37 -25.12
N GLY A 63 -3.20 -1.51 -25.78
CA GLY A 63 -2.82 -0.21 -25.24
C GLY A 63 -3.97 0.79 -25.12
N GLN A 64 -5.02 0.69 -25.95
CA GLN A 64 -6.21 1.55 -25.86
C GLN A 64 -7.09 1.16 -24.67
N ALA A 65 -7.44 -0.13 -24.56
CA ALA A 65 -8.17 -0.67 -23.41
C ALA A 65 -7.43 -0.39 -22.08
N TYR A 66 -6.10 -0.50 -22.07
CA TYR A 66 -5.27 -0.12 -20.92
C TYR A 66 -5.47 1.34 -20.51
N ARG A 67 -5.38 2.27 -21.47
CA ARG A 67 -5.57 3.70 -21.20
C ARG A 67 -6.96 4.02 -20.72
N GLU A 68 -7.99 3.34 -21.23
CA GLU A 68 -9.36 3.55 -20.77
C GLU A 68 -9.58 3.06 -19.34
N ILE A 69 -9.07 1.87 -19.00
CA ILE A 69 -9.13 1.36 -17.63
C ILE A 69 -8.32 2.26 -16.69
N GLN A 70 -7.12 2.67 -17.09
CA GLN A 70 -6.28 3.59 -16.33
C GLN A 70 -6.97 4.95 -16.14
N GLY A 71 -7.64 5.48 -17.16
CA GLY A 71 -8.39 6.73 -17.11
C GLY A 71 -9.57 6.69 -16.13
N LYS A 72 -10.17 5.52 -15.89
CA LYS A 72 -11.21 5.31 -14.87
C LYS A 72 -10.65 4.87 -13.51
N GLY A 73 -9.34 4.63 -13.42
CA GLY A 73 -8.69 4.02 -12.26
C GLY A 73 -8.84 4.84 -10.98
N GLN A 74 -8.57 6.15 -11.01
CA GLN A 74 -8.71 7.00 -9.82
C GLN A 74 -10.16 7.07 -9.32
N THR A 75 -11.14 7.15 -10.23
CA THR A 75 -12.57 7.14 -9.87
C THR A 75 -12.96 5.84 -9.20
N MET A 76 -12.51 4.69 -9.75
CA MET A 76 -12.76 3.38 -9.14
C MET A 76 -12.10 3.26 -7.77
N PHE A 77 -10.86 3.75 -7.64
CA PHE A 77 -10.13 3.77 -6.38
C PHE A 77 -10.85 4.59 -5.31
N SER A 78 -11.34 5.79 -5.65
CA SER A 78 -12.17 6.61 -4.76
C SER A 78 -13.51 5.95 -4.41
N TRP A 79 -14.13 5.24 -5.36
CA TRP A 79 -15.34 4.47 -5.08
C TRP A 79 -15.07 3.37 -4.04
N LEU A 80 -14.04 2.55 -4.26
CA LEU A 80 -13.61 1.51 -3.31
C LEU A 80 -13.24 2.11 -1.94
N PHE A 81 -12.59 3.27 -1.92
CA PHE A 81 -12.29 3.94 -0.67
C PHE A 81 -13.56 4.38 0.08
N ASN A 82 -14.57 4.86 -0.63
CA ASN A 82 -15.87 5.16 -0.01
C ASN A 82 -16.56 3.90 0.51
N VAL A 83 -16.37 2.75 -0.14
CA VAL A 83 -16.81 1.45 0.38
C VAL A 83 -16.14 1.16 1.73
N VAL A 84 -14.81 1.26 1.80
CA VAL A 84 -14.04 1.05 3.05
C VAL A 84 -14.53 1.97 4.18
N LYS A 85 -14.87 3.23 3.88
CA LYS A 85 -15.33 4.21 4.89
C LYS A 85 -16.76 3.97 5.39
N THR A 86 -17.64 3.41 4.57
CA THR A 86 -19.10 3.42 4.84
C THR A 86 -19.64 2.05 5.23
N GLN A 87 -18.98 0.97 4.82
CA GLN A 87 -19.46 -0.39 5.07
C GLN A 87 -19.20 -0.85 6.50
N GLN A 88 -20.21 -1.50 7.09
CA GLN A 88 -20.10 -2.10 8.41
C GLN A 88 -19.66 -3.57 8.35
N ASN A 89 -19.95 -4.27 7.25
CA ASN A 89 -19.53 -5.65 7.06
C ASN A 89 -18.02 -5.73 6.79
N HIS A 90 -17.29 -6.33 7.72
CA HIS A 90 -15.83 -6.49 7.64
C HIS A 90 -15.36 -7.29 6.43
N GLU A 91 -16.11 -8.30 5.96
CA GLU A 91 -15.72 -9.06 4.78
C GLU A 91 -15.75 -8.20 3.51
N VAL A 92 -16.74 -7.31 3.39
CA VAL A 92 -16.83 -6.36 2.27
C VAL A 92 -15.65 -5.39 2.30
N VAL A 93 -15.29 -4.89 3.48
CA VAL A 93 -14.14 -4.00 3.65
C VAL A 93 -12.84 -4.71 3.24
N VAL A 94 -12.64 -5.96 3.66
CA VAL A 94 -11.45 -6.75 3.28
C VAL A 94 -11.37 -6.94 1.76
N GLU A 95 -12.47 -7.29 1.10
CA GLU A 95 -12.48 -7.42 -0.36
C GLU A 95 -12.27 -6.08 -1.07
N ALA A 96 -12.75 -4.97 -0.48
CA ALA A 96 -12.50 -3.63 -1.00
C ALA A 96 -11.02 -3.25 -0.89
N LEU A 97 -10.36 -3.54 0.24
CA LEU A 97 -8.93 -3.33 0.42
C LEU A 97 -8.09 -4.15 -0.57
N LYS A 98 -8.45 -5.42 -0.80
CA LYS A 98 -7.81 -6.26 -1.84
C LYS A 98 -7.98 -5.66 -3.23
N ALA A 99 -9.20 -5.23 -3.57
CA ALA A 99 -9.45 -4.57 -4.85
C ALA A 99 -8.61 -3.29 -4.99
N MET A 100 -8.52 -2.46 -3.94
CA MET A 100 -7.66 -1.27 -3.92
C MET A 100 -6.18 -1.65 -4.14
N ASN A 101 -5.68 -2.70 -3.48
CA ASN A 101 -4.31 -3.20 -3.69
C ASN A 101 -4.04 -3.61 -5.16
N SER A 102 -5.05 -4.13 -5.86
CA SER A 102 -4.92 -4.46 -7.28
C SER A 102 -4.98 -3.20 -8.16
N TRP A 103 -5.84 -2.23 -7.83
CA TRP A 103 -6.01 -0.98 -8.58
C TRP A 103 -4.87 0.02 -8.41
N MET A 104 -4.19 0.07 -7.26
CA MET A 104 -3.08 1.03 -7.03
C MET A 104 -1.97 0.86 -8.07
N LYS A 105 -1.76 -0.36 -8.58
CA LYS A 105 -0.78 -0.67 -9.63
C LYS A 105 -1.12 -0.08 -11.00
N MET A 106 -2.34 0.44 -11.18
CA MET A 106 -2.84 1.04 -12.43
C MET A 106 -2.86 2.57 -12.40
N ILE A 107 -2.71 3.19 -11.23
CA ILE A 107 -2.82 4.65 -11.04
C ILE A 107 -1.52 5.21 -10.46
N CYS A 108 -1.27 6.51 -10.64
CA CYS A 108 -0.29 7.19 -9.80
C CYS A 108 -0.93 7.47 -8.43
N ILE A 109 -0.63 6.63 -7.44
CA ILE A 109 -1.26 6.72 -6.12
C ILE A 109 -0.89 8.01 -5.38
N CYS A 110 0.32 8.53 -5.59
CA CYS A 110 0.79 9.77 -4.95
C CYS A 110 0.03 11.04 -5.41
N GLU A 111 -0.64 10.98 -6.57
CA GLU A 111 -1.48 12.08 -7.07
C GLU A 111 -2.93 11.98 -6.59
N TRP A 112 -3.30 10.86 -5.95
CA TRP A 112 -4.67 10.65 -5.51
C TRP A 112 -4.99 11.51 -4.27
N PRO A 113 -6.03 12.37 -4.32
CA PRO A 113 -6.27 13.39 -3.29
C PRO A 113 -6.48 12.85 -1.87
N ASP A 114 -7.11 11.68 -1.75
CA ASP A 114 -7.48 11.09 -0.46
C ASP A 114 -6.39 10.16 0.13
N LEU A 115 -5.19 10.13 -0.47
CA LEU A 115 -4.11 9.23 -0.05
C LEU A 115 -3.78 9.37 1.44
N SER A 116 -3.67 10.60 1.93
CA SER A 116 -3.35 10.87 3.33
C SER A 116 -4.38 10.25 4.30
N GLN A 117 -5.68 10.38 3.97
CA GLN A 117 -6.77 9.80 4.74
C GLN A 117 -6.80 8.27 4.65
N PHE A 118 -6.47 7.72 3.47
CA PHE A 118 -6.40 6.29 3.29
C PHE A 118 -5.29 5.65 4.13
N ILE A 119 -4.11 6.27 4.19
CA ILE A 119 -3.02 5.82 5.08
C ILE A 119 -3.46 5.84 6.54
N ASP A 120 -4.17 6.89 7.00
CA ASP A 120 -4.70 6.93 8.37
C ASP A 120 -5.61 5.74 8.67
N ILE A 121 -6.50 5.41 7.72
CA ILE A 121 -7.42 4.27 7.85
C ILE A 121 -6.65 2.94 7.88
N LEU A 122 -5.64 2.77 7.01
CA LEU A 122 -4.80 1.55 6.99
C LEU A 122 -4.03 1.37 8.30
N VAL A 123 -3.48 2.45 8.86
CA VAL A 123 -2.78 2.43 10.16
C VAL A 123 -3.73 2.01 11.28
N VAL A 124 -4.96 2.56 11.31
CA VAL A 124 -5.98 2.17 12.29
C VAL A 124 -6.39 0.70 12.13
N TYR A 125 -6.61 0.24 10.90
CA TYR A 125 -6.93 -1.18 10.66
C TYR A 125 -5.78 -2.08 11.09
N CYS A 126 -4.55 -1.78 10.71
CA CYS A 126 -3.35 -2.54 11.10
C CYS A 126 -3.21 -2.64 12.63
N ALA A 127 -3.28 -1.52 13.34
CA ALA A 127 -3.15 -1.52 14.79
C ALA A 127 -4.31 -2.27 15.48
N SER A 128 -5.54 -2.15 14.98
CA SER A 128 -6.68 -2.86 15.55
C SER A 128 -6.68 -4.36 15.22
N SER A 129 -6.19 -4.77 14.05
CA SER A 129 -6.08 -6.17 13.65
C SER A 129 -5.04 -6.94 14.47
N VAL A 130 -3.92 -6.30 14.85
CA VAL A 130 -2.94 -6.92 15.77
C VAL A 130 -3.56 -7.23 17.14
N ASN A 131 -4.40 -6.31 17.65
CA ASN A 131 -5.06 -6.48 18.94
C ASN A 131 -6.17 -7.54 18.90
N THR A 132 -6.87 -7.65 17.77
CA THR A 132 -7.95 -8.63 17.56
C THR A 132 -7.47 -9.97 16.99
N GLN A 133 -6.15 -10.14 16.80
CA GLN A 133 -5.52 -11.36 16.26
C GLN A 133 -6.02 -11.72 14.85
N ASN A 134 -6.22 -10.71 14.00
CA ASN A 134 -6.58 -10.89 12.60
C ASN A 134 -5.35 -10.66 11.71
N ASP A 135 -4.44 -11.64 11.70
CA ASP A 135 -3.12 -11.52 11.06
C ASP A 135 -3.25 -11.26 9.55
N ARG A 136 -4.24 -11.87 8.89
CA ARG A 136 -4.53 -11.64 7.46
C ARG A 136 -4.87 -10.20 7.13
N LEU A 137 -5.63 -9.52 7.99
CA LEU A 137 -5.94 -8.09 7.79
C LEU A 137 -4.70 -7.24 8.06
N THR A 138 -3.92 -7.58 9.09
CA THR A 138 -2.66 -6.89 9.38
C THR A 138 -1.71 -6.98 8.18
N GLU A 139 -1.45 -8.19 7.67
CA GLU A 139 -0.63 -8.43 6.48
C GLU A 139 -1.14 -7.64 5.27
N LEU A 140 -2.44 -7.69 4.98
CA LEU A 140 -3.02 -6.95 3.86
C LEU A 140 -2.80 -5.44 3.99
N THR A 141 -2.96 -4.88 5.19
CA THR A 141 -2.73 -3.45 5.42
C THR A 141 -1.26 -3.08 5.26
N LEU A 142 -0.34 -3.90 5.79
CA LEU A 142 1.10 -3.70 5.63
C LEU A 142 1.54 -3.84 4.17
N GLU A 143 0.96 -4.79 3.43
CA GLU A 143 1.20 -4.98 2.00
C GLU A 143 0.78 -3.74 1.20
N ILE A 144 -0.43 -3.23 1.45
CA ILE A 144 -0.92 -2.02 0.77
C ILE A 144 -0.01 -0.82 1.09
N ILE A 145 0.32 -0.58 2.36
CA ILE A 145 1.20 0.52 2.76
C ILE A 145 2.57 0.38 2.08
N SER A 146 3.16 -0.82 2.09
CA SER A 146 4.45 -1.10 1.45
C SER A 146 4.37 -0.89 -0.06
N GLY A 147 3.26 -1.27 -0.71
CA GLY A 147 3.02 -1.03 -2.11
C GLY A 147 2.95 0.46 -2.47
N ILE A 148 2.36 1.29 -1.60
CA ILE A 148 2.27 2.75 -1.80
C ILE A 148 3.67 3.37 -1.70
N ILE A 149 4.44 2.93 -0.69
CA ILE A 149 5.82 3.36 -0.47
C ILE A 149 6.71 2.98 -1.65
N GLY A 150 6.53 1.76 -2.17
CA GLY A 150 7.29 1.22 -3.30
C GLY A 150 6.79 1.65 -4.69
N ASP A 151 5.85 2.60 -4.79
CA ASP A 151 5.36 3.05 -6.10
C ASP A 151 6.51 3.63 -6.95
N PRO A 152 6.64 3.25 -8.23
CA PRO A 152 7.73 3.70 -9.08
C PRO A 152 7.83 5.23 -9.21
N ASN A 153 6.74 5.96 -9.05
CA ASN A 153 6.69 7.42 -9.15
C ASN A 153 6.84 8.11 -7.80
N ALA A 154 6.82 7.39 -6.68
CA ALA A 154 6.85 7.97 -5.34
C ALA A 154 8.05 8.89 -5.08
N HIS A 155 9.19 8.62 -5.72
CA HIS A 155 10.39 9.47 -5.65
C HIS A 155 10.17 10.92 -6.13
N GLN A 156 9.14 11.16 -6.94
CA GLN A 156 8.75 12.50 -7.41
C GLN A 156 7.95 13.30 -6.36
N TYR A 157 7.47 12.63 -5.30
CA TYR A 157 6.60 13.21 -4.26
C TYR A 157 7.21 13.06 -2.85
N PRO A 158 8.40 13.64 -2.59
CA PRO A 158 9.10 13.49 -1.31
C PRO A 158 8.29 13.96 -0.10
N SER A 159 7.51 15.04 -0.23
CA SER A 159 6.62 15.52 0.84
C SER A 159 5.51 14.52 1.19
N VAL A 160 5.03 13.76 0.20
CA VAL A 160 4.03 12.69 0.42
C VAL A 160 4.68 11.53 1.18
N ILE A 161 5.90 11.13 0.80
CA ILE A 161 6.63 10.07 1.51
C ILE A 161 6.92 10.45 2.97
N LEU A 162 7.30 11.70 3.24
CA LEU A 162 7.51 12.17 4.61
C LEU A 162 6.20 12.20 5.42
N ASN A 163 5.07 12.52 4.78
CA ASN A 163 3.75 12.43 5.42
C ASN A 163 3.34 10.98 5.71
N ILE A 164 3.63 10.04 4.79
CA ILE A 164 3.41 8.61 5.02
C ILE A 164 4.26 8.14 6.20
N LEU A 165 5.55 8.51 6.23
CA LEU A 165 6.44 8.18 7.33
C LEU A 165 5.86 8.63 8.68
N GLU A 166 5.44 9.90 8.79
CA GLU A 166 4.84 10.44 10.01
C GLU A 166 3.65 9.58 10.50
N LYS A 167 2.81 9.09 9.58
CA LYS A 167 1.61 8.31 9.91
C LYS A 167 1.89 6.85 10.28
N ILE A 168 2.94 6.23 9.72
CA ILE A 168 3.25 4.81 9.98
C ILE A 168 4.16 4.61 11.20
N LEU A 169 4.87 5.65 11.67
CA LEU A 169 5.72 5.53 12.86
C LEU A 169 4.96 5.04 14.12
N PRO A 170 3.72 5.48 14.41
CA PRO A 170 2.92 4.95 15.52
C PRO A 170 2.67 3.44 15.48
N LEU A 171 2.83 2.78 14.32
CA LEU A 171 2.73 1.32 14.22
C LEU A 171 3.85 0.57 14.95
N GLU A 172 4.90 1.26 15.43
CA GLU A 172 5.92 0.67 16.30
C GLU A 172 5.29 0.04 17.55
N ALA A 173 4.25 0.67 18.11
CA ALA A 173 3.54 0.10 19.27
C ALA A 173 2.80 -1.21 18.93
N ALA A 174 2.30 -1.35 17.70
CA ALA A 174 1.69 -2.59 17.25
C ALA A 174 2.75 -3.67 17.00
N LEU A 175 3.91 -3.29 16.44
CA LEU A 175 5.07 -4.16 16.30
C LEU A 175 5.56 -4.68 17.66
N ASP A 176 5.61 -3.84 18.70
CA ASP A 176 6.00 -4.29 20.05
C ASP A 176 5.07 -5.40 20.58
N VAL A 177 3.77 -5.33 20.29
CA VAL A 177 2.80 -6.40 20.64
C VAL A 177 3.09 -7.67 19.85
N VAL A 178 3.47 -7.57 18.57
CA VAL A 178 3.83 -8.71 17.73
C VAL A 178 5.11 -9.38 18.23
N LEU A 179 6.13 -8.59 18.57
CA LEU A 179 7.39 -9.09 19.13
C LEU A 179 7.18 -9.80 20.48
N GLN A 180 6.30 -9.29 21.34
CA GLN A 180 5.95 -9.95 22.61
C GLN A 180 5.24 -11.29 22.41
N LYS A 181 4.56 -11.49 21.28
CA LYS A 181 3.93 -12.77 20.91
C LYS A 181 4.90 -13.75 20.24
N GLU A 182 6.14 -13.33 20.01
CA GLU A 182 7.16 -14.12 19.29
C GLU A 182 6.71 -14.52 17.87
N ASP A 183 5.86 -13.71 17.24
CA ASP A 183 5.39 -13.93 15.86
C ASP A 183 6.40 -13.36 14.86
N ALA A 184 7.33 -14.21 14.44
CA ALA A 184 8.40 -13.83 13.53
C ALA A 184 7.92 -13.45 12.11
N GLU A 185 6.83 -14.05 11.63
CA GLU A 185 6.29 -13.80 10.28
C GLU A 185 5.68 -12.40 10.22
N LEU A 186 4.85 -12.07 11.19
CA LEU A 186 4.23 -10.76 11.27
C LEU A 186 5.26 -9.68 11.62
N ALA A 187 6.24 -9.96 12.49
CA ALA A 187 7.35 -9.05 12.76
C ALA A 187 8.16 -8.74 11.48
N THR A 188 8.39 -9.76 10.65
CA THR A 188 9.04 -9.59 9.34
C THR A 188 8.21 -8.68 8.43
N SER A 189 6.89 -8.80 8.43
CA SER A 189 5.99 -7.94 7.64
C SER A 189 6.03 -6.48 8.09
N PHE A 190 6.01 -6.22 9.41
CA PHE A 190 6.13 -4.86 9.97
C PHE A 190 7.49 -4.23 9.64
N TYR A 191 8.58 -4.95 9.90
CA TYR A 191 9.91 -4.44 9.57
C TYR A 191 10.10 -4.29 8.06
N GLY A 192 9.51 -5.18 7.25
CA GLY A 192 9.50 -5.10 5.80
C GLY A 192 8.91 -3.78 5.28
N MET A 193 7.84 -3.29 5.90
CA MET A 193 7.26 -1.97 5.58
C MET A 193 8.23 -0.82 5.86
N TYR A 194 8.87 -0.81 7.04
CA TYR A 194 9.86 0.23 7.40
C TYR A 194 11.11 0.16 6.52
N VAL A 195 11.57 -1.05 6.20
CA VAL A 195 12.67 -1.29 5.27
C VAL A 195 12.33 -0.81 3.87
N ALA A 196 11.13 -1.10 3.36
CA ALA A 196 10.70 -0.61 2.05
C ALA A 196 10.78 0.92 1.98
N LEU A 197 10.36 1.64 3.03
CA LEU A 197 10.47 3.10 3.06
C LEU A 197 11.92 3.57 3.02
N ALA A 198 12.75 2.98 3.87
CA ALA A 198 14.15 3.38 3.99
C ALA A 198 14.98 3.01 2.76
N ASP A 199 14.69 1.90 2.08
CA ASP A 199 15.44 1.46 0.91
C ASP A 199 15.01 2.25 -0.34
N CYS A 200 13.69 2.29 -0.62
CA CYS A 200 13.15 3.00 -1.79
C CYS A 200 13.43 4.51 -1.74
N HIS A 201 13.46 5.09 -0.54
CA HIS A 201 13.64 6.54 -0.33
C HIS A 201 14.92 6.88 0.43
N SER A 202 15.93 6.02 0.34
CA SER A 202 17.20 6.14 1.08
C SER A 202 17.86 7.52 0.97
N LYS A 203 17.90 8.08 -0.23
CA LYS A 203 18.41 9.43 -0.46
C LYS A 203 17.62 10.50 0.31
N LEU A 204 16.29 10.44 0.24
CA LEU A 204 15.43 11.40 0.93
C LEU A 204 15.64 11.33 2.45
N VAL A 205 15.70 10.12 3.01
CA VAL A 205 15.95 9.91 4.44
C VAL A 205 17.31 10.51 4.86
N VAL A 206 18.38 10.23 4.10
CA VAL A 206 19.71 10.77 4.38
C VAL A 206 19.74 12.30 4.25
N ASP A 207 19.12 12.84 3.20
CA ASP A 207 19.07 14.28 2.95
C ASP A 207 18.30 15.02 4.07
N VAL A 208 17.22 14.43 4.60
CA VAL A 208 16.41 14.99 5.70
C VAL A 208 17.10 14.89 7.06
N CYS A 209 18.06 13.97 7.25
CA CYS A 209 18.86 13.94 8.47
C CYS A 209 19.77 15.16 8.63
N ASP A 210 20.12 15.84 7.53
CA ASP A 210 20.86 17.10 7.53
C ASP A 210 20.00 18.24 8.11
N PRO A 211 20.39 18.87 9.24
CA PRO A 211 19.62 19.94 9.87
C PRO A 211 19.30 21.12 8.93
N GLU A 212 20.14 21.38 7.93
CA GLU A 212 19.99 22.53 7.03
C GLU A 212 19.09 22.24 5.80
N ASN A 213 18.59 21.01 5.68
CA ASN A 213 17.75 20.63 4.54
C ASN A 213 16.43 21.41 4.47
N THR A 214 16.00 21.77 3.27
CA THR A 214 14.77 22.53 3.02
C THR A 214 13.51 21.84 3.54
N TYR A 215 13.45 20.51 3.52
CA TYR A 215 12.31 19.75 4.06
C TYR A 215 12.16 19.93 5.58
N ASN A 216 13.25 20.17 6.30
CA ASN A 216 13.21 20.42 7.75
C ASN A 216 12.72 21.83 8.09
N THR A 217 12.92 22.78 7.17
CA THR A 217 12.37 24.13 7.31
C THR A 217 10.84 24.11 7.19
N SER A 218 10.29 23.26 6.31
CA SER A 218 8.84 23.12 6.13
C SER A 218 8.15 22.37 7.27
N ASN A 219 8.78 21.31 7.78
CA ASN A 219 8.29 20.61 8.97
C ASN A 219 9.48 20.10 9.80
N PRO A 220 9.77 20.72 10.96
CA PRO A 220 10.89 20.32 11.81
C PRO A 220 10.82 18.86 12.30
N ARG A 221 9.62 18.25 12.32
CA ARG A 221 9.44 16.84 12.71
C ARG A 221 9.98 15.87 11.68
N ASN A 222 10.20 16.28 10.42
CA ASN A 222 10.69 15.39 9.37
C ASN A 222 12.01 14.72 9.76
N ARG A 223 12.93 15.49 10.35
CA ARG A 223 14.20 14.98 10.86
C ARG A 223 14.00 13.98 12.00
N GLU A 224 13.18 14.34 12.99
CA GLU A 224 12.88 13.46 14.12
C GLU A 224 12.25 12.14 13.66
N ASN A 225 11.29 12.21 12.74
CA ASN A 225 10.65 11.04 12.14
C ASN A 225 11.64 10.14 11.41
N CYS A 226 12.57 10.70 10.64
CA CYS A 226 13.63 9.92 9.99
C CYS A 226 14.58 9.26 11.00
N LEU A 227 14.91 9.95 12.10
CA LEU A 227 15.72 9.36 13.17
C LEU A 227 14.98 8.23 13.91
N THR A 228 13.68 8.37 14.14
CA THR A 228 12.84 7.31 14.71
C THR A 228 12.81 6.09 13.80
N LEU A 229 12.65 6.27 12.48
CA LEU A 229 12.76 5.19 11.51
C LEU A 229 14.11 4.47 11.62
N ILE A 230 15.22 5.22 11.65
CA ILE A 230 16.57 4.64 11.79
C ILE A 230 16.69 3.84 13.10
N ASN A 231 16.11 4.33 14.20
CA ASN A 231 16.10 3.60 15.47
C ASN A 231 15.31 2.30 15.40
N ILE A 232 14.14 2.29 14.73
CA ILE A 232 13.36 1.08 14.49
C ILE A 232 14.18 0.05 13.70
N LEU A 233 14.89 0.49 12.66
CA LEU A 233 15.74 -0.37 11.83
C LEU A 233 16.98 -0.88 12.60
N LEU A 234 17.56 -0.07 13.49
CA LEU A 234 18.63 -0.52 14.38
C LEU A 234 18.14 -1.61 15.34
N LYS A 235 16.93 -1.48 15.90
CA LYS A 235 16.31 -2.54 16.71
C LYS A 235 16.14 -3.83 15.91
N CYS A 236 15.67 -3.73 14.66
CA CYS A 236 15.54 -4.87 13.75
C CYS A 236 16.90 -5.54 13.48
N THR A 237 17.93 -4.75 13.18
CA THR A 237 19.31 -5.25 12.95
C THR A 237 19.87 -5.94 14.19
N GLY A 238 19.57 -5.40 15.37
CA GLY A 238 20.01 -5.89 16.67
C GLY A 238 19.04 -6.87 17.33
N SER A 239 18.16 -7.52 16.57
CA SER A 239 17.23 -8.51 17.11
C SER A 239 17.99 -9.61 17.87
N PRO A 240 17.50 -10.01 19.06
CA PRO A 240 18.17 -11.00 19.89
C PRO A 240 18.11 -12.39 19.24
N GLY A 241 19.20 -13.15 19.36
CA GLY A 241 19.31 -14.50 18.82
C GLY A 241 20.24 -14.60 17.60
N ILE A 242 20.31 -15.78 17.00
CA ILE A 242 21.12 -16.08 15.82
C ILE A 242 20.22 -16.27 14.60
N TYR A 243 20.40 -15.45 13.57
CA TYR A 243 19.78 -15.66 12.25
C TYR A 243 20.25 -16.99 11.60
N PRO A 244 19.39 -17.79 10.95
CA PRO A 244 17.93 -17.74 10.90
C PRO A 244 17.28 -18.68 11.94
N VAL A 245 18.01 -19.08 12.97
CA VAL A 245 17.60 -20.12 13.93
C VAL A 245 16.64 -19.54 14.98
N ASP A 246 17.02 -18.41 15.58
CA ASP A 246 16.27 -17.80 16.67
C ASP A 246 15.42 -16.59 16.19
N GLU A 247 15.82 -15.96 15.08
CA GLU A 247 15.13 -14.78 14.52
C GLU A 247 15.26 -14.72 13.00
N LEU A 248 14.33 -14.01 12.33
CA LEU A 248 14.25 -13.94 10.86
C LEU A 248 14.39 -12.51 10.29
N VAL A 249 14.54 -11.50 11.14
CA VAL A 249 14.33 -10.10 10.75
C VAL A 249 15.64 -9.34 10.55
N SER A 250 16.73 -9.67 11.26
CA SER A 250 17.96 -8.87 11.25
C SER A 250 18.55 -8.67 9.85
N SER A 251 18.47 -9.72 9.02
CA SER A 251 19.02 -9.73 7.66
C SER A 251 18.34 -8.76 6.69
N ILE A 252 17.06 -8.41 6.90
CA ILE A 252 16.29 -7.61 5.93
C ILE A 252 16.72 -6.13 5.92
N THR A 253 17.45 -5.68 6.94
CA THR A 253 17.96 -4.30 7.04
C THR A 253 19.27 -4.06 6.30
N ILE A 254 19.96 -5.12 5.87
CA ILE A 254 21.30 -5.02 5.27
C ILE A 254 21.29 -4.17 3.99
N SER A 255 20.25 -4.30 3.15
CA SER A 255 20.13 -3.49 1.92
C SER A 255 20.01 -2.00 2.25
N VAL A 256 19.24 -1.65 3.26
CA VAL A 256 19.04 -0.26 3.70
C VAL A 256 20.37 0.38 4.13
N TRP A 257 21.16 -0.31 4.96
CA TRP A 257 22.43 0.21 5.42
C TRP A 257 23.41 0.45 4.26
N TYR A 258 23.42 -0.46 3.28
CA TYR A 258 24.17 -0.26 2.05
C TYR A 258 23.67 0.97 1.28
N SER A 259 22.36 1.09 1.06
CA SER A 259 21.73 2.22 0.36
C SER A 259 22.00 3.56 1.03
N PHE A 260 22.04 3.63 2.36
CA PHE A 260 22.41 4.84 3.11
C PHE A 260 23.88 5.23 2.91
N VAL A 261 24.80 4.26 2.96
CA VAL A 261 26.22 4.52 2.71
C VAL A 261 26.44 5.04 1.30
N VAL A 262 25.81 4.41 0.30
CA VAL A 262 25.87 4.84 -1.11
C VAL A 262 25.32 6.26 -1.25
N SER A 263 24.13 6.53 -0.71
CA SER A 263 23.50 7.86 -0.77
C SER A 263 24.36 8.96 -0.15
N LYS A 264 24.99 8.68 1.01
CA LYS A 264 25.92 9.60 1.67
C LYS A 264 27.21 9.85 0.89
N SER A 265 27.74 8.83 0.21
CA SER A 265 28.95 8.99 -0.60
C SER A 265 28.72 9.93 -1.79
N VAL A 266 27.53 9.88 -2.39
CA VAL A 266 27.09 10.81 -3.45
C VAL A 266 26.89 12.22 -2.89
N TYR A 267 26.38 12.36 -1.66
CA TYR A 267 26.23 13.65 -0.99
C TYR A 267 27.58 14.35 -0.79
N LYS A 268 28.63 13.64 -0.33
CA LYS A 268 29.97 14.22 -0.11
C LYS A 268 30.73 14.61 -1.39
N ALA A 269 30.29 14.12 -2.56
CA ALA A 269 30.91 14.42 -3.84
C ALA A 269 30.35 15.68 -4.52
N LYS A 270 29.29 16.27 -3.95
CA LYS A 270 28.70 17.55 -4.38
C LYS A 270 29.12 18.68 -3.46
#